data_AF-A0A533XW30-F1
#
_entry.id   AF-A0A533XW30-F1
#
_cell.length_a   1.000
_cell.length_b   1.000
_cell.length_c   1.000
_cell.angle_alpha   90.00
_cell.angle_beta   90.00
_cell.angle_gamma   90.00
#
_symmetry.space_group_name_H-M   'P 1'
#
loop_
_entity.id
_entity.type
_entity.pdbx_description
1 polymer ?
#
loop_
_entity_poly.entity_id
_entity_poly.type
_entity_poly.pdbx_seq_one_letter_code
_entity_poly.pdbx_strand_id
1 'polypeptide(L)'
;AFIRVNCAAIPTSLIASELFGHEKGAFTGALQRRLGRFELADGGTIFLDEIGDLPAETQIALLRVLQEREIERVGGSQSISVDVRVLAATNRDLKAAMAAGTFRQDLFYRLNV
;
A
#
# COMPACT_ATOMS: atom_id res chain seq x y z
N ALA A 1 3.33 16.09 -2.83
CA ALA A 1 4.71 15.68 -2.46
C ALA A 1 5.17 14.49 -3.31
N PHE A 2 6.46 14.12 -3.32
CA PHE A 2 6.96 12.87 -3.93
C PHE A 2 7.50 11.94 -2.85
N ILE A 3 6.80 10.84 -2.57
CA ILE A 3 7.15 9.88 -1.51
C ILE A 3 7.66 8.58 -2.14
N ARG A 4 8.81 8.10 -1.69
CA ARG A 4 9.37 6.81 -2.12
C ARG A 4 9.24 5.79 -1.01
N VAL A 5 8.85 4.57 -1.37
CA VAL A 5 8.73 3.43 -0.47
C VAL A 5 9.34 2.23 -1.16
N ASN A 6 10.32 1.59 -0.53
CA ASN A 6 10.78 0.27 -0.94
C ASN A 6 10.04 -0.76 -0.09
N CYS A 7 9.15 -1.53 -0.73
CA CYS A 7 8.27 -2.47 -0.07
C CYS A 7 9.02 -3.67 0.52
N ALA A 8 10.12 -4.09 -0.11
CA ALA A 8 10.97 -5.17 0.39
C ALA A 8 11.81 -4.78 1.62
N ALA A 9 12.07 -3.48 1.83
CA ALA A 9 12.86 -2.98 2.95
C ALA A 9 12.05 -2.85 4.26
N ILE A 10 10.72 -2.96 4.21
CA ILE A 10 9.84 -2.81 5.37
C ILE A 10 9.38 -4.21 5.81
N PRO A 11 9.44 -4.54 7.11
CA PRO A 11 8.92 -5.81 7.60
C PRO A 11 7.46 -6.03 7.18
N THR A 12 7.14 -7.25 6.75
CA THR A 12 5.78 -7.68 6.34
C THR A 12 4.71 -7.31 7.36
N SER A 13 5.01 -7.38 8.66
CA SER A 13 4.08 -7.02 9.73
C SER A 13 3.80 -5.53 9.87
N LEU A 14 4.65 -4.67 9.28
CA LEU A 14 4.57 -3.21 9.41
C LEU A 14 4.19 -2.50 8.12
N ILE A 15 4.32 -3.16 6.96
CA ILE A 15 4.12 -2.51 5.65
C ILE A 15 2.73 -1.87 5.51
N ALA A 16 1.66 -2.55 5.96
CA ALA A 16 0.31 -1.99 5.91
C ALA A 16 0.19 -0.71 6.75
N SER A 17 0.74 -0.74 7.96
CA SER A 17 0.76 0.40 8.89
C SER A 17 1.62 1.57 8.38
N GLU A 18 2.74 1.28 7.69
CA GLU A 18 3.56 2.32 7.06
C GLU A 18 2.85 2.94 5.85
N LEU A 19 2.25 2.14 4.96
CA LEU A 19 1.59 2.63 3.76
C LEU A 19 0.30 3.38 4.06
N PHE A 20 -0.56 2.82 4.91
CA PHE A 20 -1.92 3.32 5.15
C PHE A 20 -2.10 4.02 6.49
N GLY A 21 -1.08 3.98 7.36
CA GLY A 21 -1.18 4.54 8.70
C GLY A 21 -1.89 3.60 9.67
N HIS A 22 -1.96 4.02 10.93
CA HIS A 22 -2.68 3.28 11.97
C HIS A 22 -3.29 4.22 12.99
N GLU A 23 -4.39 3.76 13.59
CA GLU A 23 -4.99 4.40 14.75
C GLU A 23 -4.29 3.99 16.04
N LYS A 24 -4.41 4.83 17.07
CA LYS A 24 -3.92 4.49 18.41
C LYS A 24 -4.64 3.24 18.91
N GLY A 25 -3.89 2.25 19.38
CA GLY A 25 -4.42 0.99 19.89
C GLY A 25 -4.76 -0.04 18.82
N ALA A 26 -4.45 0.20 17.55
CA ALA A 26 -4.70 -0.75 16.47
C ALA A 26 -3.98 -2.11 16.63
N PHE A 27 -2.81 -2.11 17.28
CA PHE A 27 -2.03 -3.31 17.61
C PHE A 27 -1.12 -3.02 18.81
N THR A 28 -0.51 -4.07 19.38
CA THR A 28 0.46 -3.94 20.48
C THR A 28 1.63 -3.05 20.06
N GLY A 29 1.78 -1.88 20.68
CA GLY A 29 2.81 -0.90 20.35
C GLY A 29 2.31 0.30 19.54
N ALA A 30 1.06 0.32 19.10
CA ALA A 30 0.41 1.48 18.48
C ALA A 30 0.03 2.55 19.53
N LEU A 31 1.04 3.14 20.19
CA LEU A 31 0.85 4.08 21.30
C LEU A 31 0.23 5.43 20.88
N GLN A 32 0.37 5.78 19.59
CA GLN A 32 -0.14 7.00 19.00
C GLN A 32 -0.68 6.71 17.60
N ARG A 33 -1.54 7.59 17.09
CA ARG A 33 -1.94 7.57 15.68
C ARG A 33 -0.76 7.95 14.81
N ARG A 34 -0.62 7.31 13.65
CA ARG A 34 0.39 7.68 12.65
C ARG A 34 -0.24 7.74 11.26
N LEU A 35 0.11 8.79 10.51
CA LEU A 35 -0.30 8.95 9.12
C LEU A 35 0.48 7.99 8.21
N GLY A 36 -0.21 7.41 7.24
CA GLY A 36 0.38 6.54 6.23
C GLY A 36 1.13 7.30 5.14
N ARG A 37 1.98 6.60 4.38
CA ARG A 37 2.66 7.16 3.20
C ARG A 37 1.69 7.68 2.13
N PHE A 38 0.51 7.06 1.98
CA PHE A 38 -0.51 7.55 1.05
C PHE A 38 -1.05 8.92 1.47
N GLU A 39 -1.38 9.11 2.75
CA GLU A 39 -1.81 10.42 3.26
C GLU A 39 -0.72 11.47 3.09
N LEU A 40 0.54 11.11 3.37
CA LEU A 40 1.68 12.01 3.20
C LEU A 40 1.97 12.35 1.73
N ALA A 41 1.51 11.51 0.80
CA ALA A 41 1.68 11.70 -0.64
C ALA A 41 0.51 12.45 -1.29
N ASP A 42 -0.54 12.78 -0.53
CA ASP A 42 -1.76 13.43 -1.02
C ASP A 42 -1.46 14.71 -1.84
N GLY A 43 -2.21 14.91 -2.91
CA GLY A 43 -1.97 15.92 -3.95
C GLY A 43 -0.64 15.73 -4.70
N GLY A 44 -0.11 14.51 -4.75
CA GLY A 44 1.26 14.23 -5.17
C GLY A 44 1.46 12.89 -5.83
N THR A 45 2.62 12.27 -5.58
CA THR A 45 3.01 10.99 -6.17
C THR A 45 3.68 10.11 -5.13
N ILE A 46 3.30 8.83 -5.13
CA ILE A 46 3.99 7.78 -4.38
C ILE A 46 4.67 6.83 -5.36
N PHE A 47 5.93 6.53 -5.12
CA PHE A 47 6.69 5.51 -5.82
C PHE A 47 6.85 4.29 -4.92
N LEU A 48 6.29 3.16 -5.37
CA LEU A 48 6.34 1.87 -4.70
C LEU A 48 7.35 0.98 -5.45
N ASP A 49 8.51 0.81 -4.83
CA ASP A 49 9.57 -0.06 -5.33
C ASP A 49 9.43 -1.46 -4.74
N GLU A 50 9.75 -2.47 -5.54
CA GLU A 50 9.54 -3.88 -5.23
C GLU A 50 8.10 -4.26 -4.82
N ILE A 51 7.12 -3.84 -5.63
CA ILE A 51 5.70 -4.12 -5.33
C ILE A 51 5.36 -5.61 -5.25
N GLY A 52 6.15 -6.46 -5.91
CA GLY A 52 5.95 -7.91 -5.89
C GLY A 52 6.22 -8.55 -4.53
N ASP A 53 6.83 -7.81 -3.60
CA ASP A 53 7.05 -8.21 -2.21
C ASP A 53 5.90 -7.83 -1.27
N LEU A 54 4.85 -7.16 -1.79
CA LEU A 54 3.70 -6.80 -0.97
C LEU A 54 2.93 -8.05 -0.49
N PRO A 55 2.59 -8.15 0.80
CA PRO A 55 1.72 -9.21 1.31
C PRO A 55 0.32 -9.14 0.69
N ALA A 56 -0.37 -10.27 0.58
CA ALA A 56 -1.68 -10.36 -0.06
C ALA A 56 -2.71 -9.37 0.54
N GLU A 57 -2.74 -9.20 1.86
CA GLU A 57 -3.62 -8.25 2.54
C GLU A 57 -3.31 -6.80 2.15
N THR A 58 -2.03 -6.46 2.00
CA THR A 58 -1.59 -5.13 1.56
C THR A 58 -1.91 -4.88 0.09
N GLN A 59 -1.84 -5.92 -0.75
CA GLN A 59 -2.28 -5.84 -2.15
C GLN A 59 -3.78 -5.53 -2.27
N ILE A 60 -4.61 -6.10 -1.39
CA ILE A 60 -6.06 -5.81 -1.34
C ILE A 60 -6.30 -4.35 -1.00
N ALA A 61 -5.65 -3.84 0.05
CA ALA A 61 -5.77 -2.44 0.44
C ALA A 61 -5.28 -1.51 -0.67
N LEU A 62 -4.13 -1.80 -1.29
CA LEU A 62 -3.61 -1.02 -2.42
C LEU A 62 -4.58 -1.00 -3.61
N LEU A 63 -5.20 -2.13 -3.94
CA LEU A 63 -6.21 -2.19 -5.00
C LEU A 63 -7.39 -1.26 -4.69
N ARG A 64 -7.88 -1.23 -3.44
CA ARG A 64 -8.94 -0.30 -3.03
C ARG A 64 -8.51 1.15 -3.21
N VAL A 65 -7.28 1.52 -2.84
CA VAL A 65 -6.77 2.89 -3.09
C VAL A 65 -6.81 3.26 -4.57
N LEU A 66 -6.37 2.35 -5.45
CA LEU A 66 -6.35 2.61 -6.90
C LEU A 66 -7.75 2.72 -7.50
N GLN A 67 -8.75 2.06 -6.92
CA GLN A 67 -10.13 2.05 -7.43
C GLN A 67 -10.98 3.16 -6.84
N GLU A 68 -10.93 3.32 -5.52
CA GLU A 68 -11.83 4.18 -4.73
C GLU A 68 -11.20 5.55 -4.44
N ARG A 69 -9.86 5.69 -4.58
CA ARG A 69 -9.10 6.86 -4.13
C ARG A 69 -9.31 7.16 -2.64
N GLU A 70 -9.43 6.10 -1.87
CA GLU A 70 -9.60 6.13 -0.42
C GLU A 70 -8.66 5.15 0.27
N ILE A 71 -8.26 5.48 1.49
CA ILE A 71 -7.58 4.54 2.40
C ILE A 71 -8.36 4.40 3.70
N GLU A 72 -8.12 3.29 4.39
CA GLU A 72 -8.49 3.12 5.80
C GLU A 72 -7.20 2.88 6.59
N ARG A 73 -7.04 3.55 7.72
CA ARG A 73 -5.90 3.29 8.62
C ARG A 73 -6.07 1.92 9.27
N VAL A 74 -4.97 1.24 9.56
CA VAL A 74 -5.01 -0.01 10.34
C VAL A 74 -5.67 0.25 11.70
N GLY A 75 -6.68 -0.56 12.02
CA GLY A 75 -7.49 -0.44 13.24
C GLY A 75 -8.51 0.72 13.22
N GLY A 76 -8.67 1.42 12.10
CA GLY A 76 -9.72 2.40 11.88
C GLY A 76 -10.75 1.92 10.87
N SER A 77 -11.92 2.55 10.86
CA SER A 77 -12.99 2.31 9.88
C SER A 77 -13.36 3.56 9.09
N GLN A 78 -12.64 4.66 9.32
CA GLN A 78 -12.85 5.91 8.61
C GLN A 78 -12.16 5.83 7.24
N SER A 79 -12.94 5.94 6.17
CA SER A 79 -12.43 6.23 4.83
C SER A 79 -11.82 7.62 4.77
N ILE A 80 -10.62 7.70 4.19
CA ILE A 80 -9.87 8.94 3.99
C ILE A 80 -9.59 9.07 2.50
N SER A 81 -10.18 10.07 1.86
CA SER A 81 -9.93 10.35 0.45
C SER A 81 -8.50 10.84 0.23
N VAL A 82 -7.86 10.35 -0.83
CA VAL A 82 -6.50 10.71 -1.22
C VAL A 82 -6.43 10.88 -2.74
N ASP A 83 -5.78 11.96 -3.21
CA ASP A 83 -5.46 12.18 -4.62
C ASP A 83 -3.97 11.97 -4.85
N VAL A 84 -3.60 10.72 -5.14
CA VAL A 84 -2.19 10.30 -5.27
C VAL A 84 -1.97 9.62 -6.60
N ARG A 85 -0.97 10.10 -7.35
CA ARG A 85 -0.43 9.36 -8.49
C ARG A 85 0.45 8.22 -7.98
N VAL A 86 0.17 6.99 -8.41
CA VAL A 86 0.99 5.82 -8.04
C VAL A 86 1.95 5.48 -9.18
N LEU A 87 3.22 5.33 -8.84
CA LEU A 87 4.25 4.76 -9.69
C LEU A 87 4.74 3.47 -9.03
N ALA A 88 4.90 2.41 -9.79
CA ALA A 88 5.30 1.11 -9.28
C ALA A 88 6.48 0.53 -10.05
N ALA A 89 7.38 -0.15 -9.34
CA ALA A 89 8.47 -0.92 -9.92
C ALA A 89 8.63 -2.26 -9.17
N THR A 90 9.18 -3.26 -9.84
CA THR A 90 9.60 -4.51 -9.20
C THR A 90 10.59 -5.26 -10.08
N ASN A 91 11.49 -6.00 -9.45
CA ASN A 91 12.39 -6.94 -10.12
C ASN A 91 11.77 -8.34 -10.31
N ARG A 92 10.61 -8.61 -9.69
CA ARG A 92 9.96 -9.93 -9.70
C ARG A 92 9.17 -10.15 -10.99
N ASP A 93 9.13 -11.40 -11.45
CA ASP A 93 8.20 -11.80 -12.51
C ASP A 93 6.76 -11.88 -11.97
N LEU A 94 6.00 -10.81 -12.18
CA LEU A 94 4.62 -10.74 -11.74
C LEU A 94 3.70 -11.75 -12.45
N LYS A 95 4.04 -12.21 -13.66
CA LYS A 95 3.24 -13.26 -14.34
C LYS A 95 3.38 -14.59 -13.61
N ALA A 96 4.61 -14.94 -13.25
CA ALA A 96 4.86 -16.13 -12.42
C ALA A 96 4.23 -16.00 -11.02
N ALA A 97 4.32 -14.82 -10.40
CA ALA A 97 3.72 -14.56 -9.08
C ALA A 97 2.19 -14.66 -9.11
N MET A 98 1.53 -14.18 -10.18
CA MET A 98 0.09 -14.35 -10.39
C MET A 98 -0.27 -15.83 -10.56
N ALA A 99 0.49 -16.59 -11.35
CA ALA A 99 0.27 -18.03 -11.52
C ALA A 99 0.45 -18.82 -10.20
N ALA A 100 1.34 -18.36 -9.33
CA ALA A 100 1.56 -18.92 -8.00
C ALA A 100 0.56 -18.43 -6.94
N GLY A 101 -0.35 -17.51 -7.28
CA GLY A 101 -1.32 -16.93 -6.35
C GLY A 101 -0.72 -15.97 -5.31
N THR A 102 0.54 -15.55 -5.48
CA THR A 102 1.24 -14.64 -4.56
C THR A 102 1.10 -13.17 -4.96
N PHE A 103 0.63 -12.90 -6.17
CA PHE A 103 0.28 -11.56 -6.63
C PHE A 103 -1.10 -11.54 -7.27
N ARG A 104 -1.91 -10.53 -6.98
CA ARG A 104 -3.28 -10.45 -7.52
C ARG A 104 -3.29 -9.93 -8.96
N GLN A 105 -4.06 -10.63 -9.79
CA GLN A 105 -4.19 -10.29 -11.20
C GLN A 105 -4.94 -8.97 -11.44
N ASP A 106 -5.96 -8.66 -10.62
CA ASP A 106 -6.71 -7.41 -10.70
C ASP A 106 -5.84 -6.19 -10.38
N LEU A 107 -4.97 -6.30 -9.38
CA LEU A 107 -3.97 -5.27 -9.04
C LEU A 107 -2.97 -5.06 -10.18
N PHE A 108 -2.46 -6.15 -10.78
CA PHE A 108 -1.56 -6.05 -11.92
C PHE A 108 -2.19 -5.26 -13.08
N TYR A 109 -3.43 -5.59 -13.45
CA TYR A 109 -4.11 -4.88 -14.54
C TYR A 109 -4.38 -3.40 -14.24
N ARG A 110 -4.62 -3.04 -12.97
CA ARG A 110 -4.81 -1.64 -12.59
C ARG A 110 -3.51 -0.82 -12.63
N LEU A 111 -2.37 -1.45 -12.39
CA LEU A 111 -1.06 -0.80 -12.42
C LEU A 111 -0.46 -0.74 -13.82
N ASN A 112 -0.82 -1.69 -14.70
CA ASN A 112 -0.29 -1.80 -16.05
C ASN A 112 -1.20 -1.11 -17.09
N VAL A 113 -1.42 0.20 -16.92
CA VAL A 113 -2.20 1.08 -17.82
C VAL A 113 -1.38 2.31 -18.20
#